data_AF-K1RMW6-F1
#
_entry.id   AF-K1RMW6-F1
#
_cell.length_a   1.000
_cell.length_b   1.000
_cell.length_c   1.000
_cell.angle_alpha   90.00
_cell.angle_beta   90.00
_cell.angle_gamma   90.00
#
_symmetry.space_group_name_H-M   'P 1'
#
loop_
_entity.id
_entity.type
_entity.pdbx_description
1 polymer ?
#
loop_
_entity_poly.entity_id
_entity_poly.type
_entity_poly.pdbx_seq_one_letter_code
_entity_poly.pdbx_strand_id
1 'polypeptide(L)' 'MLFVLSGEIRTYLLSEEGREVTLFRLYPGELCVLSASCVISQITFDTQMTAGMDTDVLIIPANVIAALKEQNLSCPLLPL' A
#
# COMPACT_ATOMS: atom_id res chain seq x y z
N MET A 1 -1.39 1.72 5.27
CA MET A 1 -0.01 1.22 5.05
C MET A 1 0.02 -0.25 5.44
N LEU A 2 0.60 -1.12 4.62
CA LEU A 2 0.53 -2.57 4.78
C LEU A 2 1.93 -3.17 4.67
N PHE A 3 2.27 -4.11 5.53
CA PHE A 3 3.53 -4.86 5.50
C PHE A 3 3.26 -6.36 5.39
N VAL A 4 3.95 -7.04 4.48
CA VAL A 4 3.74 -8.48 4.26
C VAL A 4 4.62 -9.28 5.22
N LEU A 5 4.00 -10.13 6.05
CA LEU A 5 4.69 -11.04 6.98
C LEU A 5 4.93 -12.40 6.32
N SER A 6 3.95 -12.89 5.56
CA SER A 6 3.98 -14.16 4.84
C SER A 6 3.05 -14.08 3.61
N GLY A 7 3.26 -14.92 2.59
CA GLY A 7 2.41 -14.97 1.40
C GLY A 7 2.79 -13.98 0.29
N GLU A 8 1.82 -13.58 -0.54
CA GLU A 8 2.03 -12.62 -1.62
C GLU A 8 0.81 -11.72 -1.84
N ILE A 9 1.07 -10.45 -2.21
CA ILE A 9 0.03 -9.51 -2.61
C ILE A 9 0.30 -9.00 -4.00
N ARG A 10 -0.70 -9.09 -4.87
CA ARG A 10 -0.70 -8.49 -6.20
C ARG A 10 -1.39 -7.13 -6.14
N THR A 11 -0.68 -6.07 -6.54
CA THR A 11 -1.23 -4.73 -6.69
C THR A 11 -1.47 -4.43 -8.17
N TYR A 12 -2.66 -3.96 -8.53
CA TYR A 12 -3.05 -3.70 -9.91
C TYR A 12 -3.97 -2.49 -10.04
N LEU A 13 -4.02 -1.94 -11.26
CA LEU A 13 -5.02 -0.95 -11.66
C LEU A 13 -6.17 -1.66 -12.38
N LEU A 14 -7.39 -1.18 -12.17
CA LEU A 14 -8.59 -1.65 -12.85
C LEU A 14 -9.16 -0.50 -13.68
N SER A 15 -9.33 -0.70 -14.98
CA SER A 15 -10.02 0.27 -15.84
C SER A 15 -11.54 0.14 -15.73
N GLU A 16 -12.28 1.17 -16.17
CA GLU A 16 -13.75 1.13 -16.23
C GLU A 16 -14.29 0.00 -17.15
N GLU A 17 -13.51 -0.41 -18.15
CA GLU A 17 -13.81 -1.55 -19.03
C GLU A 17 -13.49 -2.92 -18.39
N GLY A 18 -13.03 -2.95 -17.14
CA GLY A 18 -12.67 -4.17 -16.43
C GLY A 18 -11.29 -4.74 -16.80
N ARG A 19 -10.42 -3.95 -17.46
CA ARG A 19 -9.05 -4.40 -17.75
C ARG A 19 -8.17 -4.21 -16.53
N GLU A 20 -7.46 -5.28 -16.16
CA GLU A 20 -6.48 -5.24 -15.07
C GLU A 20 -5.06 -5.06 -15.59
N VAL A 21 -4.31 -4.13 -15.01
CA VAL A 21 -2.88 -3.98 -15.25
C VAL A 21 -2.14 -4.15 -13.93
N THR A 22 -1.36 -5.23 -13.81
CA THR A 22 -0.55 -5.48 -12.62
C THR A 22 0.59 -4.46 -12.56
N LEU A 23 0.71 -3.75 -11.44
CA LEU A 23 1.79 -2.81 -11.21
C LEU A 23 3.02 -3.54 -10.64
N PHE A 24 2.82 -4.26 -9.54
CA PHE A 24 3.86 -5.01 -8.86
C PHE A 24 3.25 -6.09 -7.95
N ARG A 25 4.11 -6.95 -7.43
CA ARG A 25 3.80 -7.92 -6.39
C ARG A 25 4.64 -7.61 -5.16
N LEU A 26 4.05 -7.79 -3.98
CA LEU A 26 4.72 -7.68 -2.69
C LEU A 26 4.94 -9.07 -2.11
N TYR A 27 6.12 -9.26 -1.56
CA TYR A 27 6.58 -10.47 -0.89
C TYR A 27 6.89 -10.20 0.58
N PRO A 28 7.13 -11.24 1.40
CA PRO A 28 7.42 -11.07 2.81
C PRO A 28 8.62 -10.16 3.04
N GLY A 29 8.47 -9.20 3.97
CA GLY A 29 9.47 -8.16 4.23
C GLY A 29 9.25 -6.86 3.45
N GLU A 30 8.28 -6.81 2.54
CA GLU A 30 7.99 -5.61 1.74
C GLU A 30 6.80 -4.81 2.29
N LEU A 31 6.86 -3.50 2.04
CA LEU A 31 5.88 -2.52 2.50
C LEU A 31 5.09 -1.93 1.33
N CYS A 32 3.77 -1.95 1.41
CA CYS A 32 2.88 -1.24 0.49
C CYS A 32 2.65 0.20 0.96
N VAL A 33 3.37 1.16 0.37
CA VAL A 33 3.13 2.60 0.58
C VAL A 33 1.80 3.03 -0.05
N LEU A 34 1.43 2.45 -1.20
CA LEU A 34 0.20 2.81 -1.92
C LEU A 34 -1.08 2.55 -1.13
N SER A 35 -1.04 1.62 -0.16
CA SER A 35 -2.14 1.38 0.78
C SER A 35 -2.39 2.53 1.78
N ALA A 36 -1.58 3.60 1.75
CA ALA A 36 -1.80 4.84 2.49
C ALA A 36 -2.17 6.02 1.57
N SER A 37 -2.67 5.75 0.36
CA SER A 37 -3.08 6.77 -0.63
C SER A 37 -4.00 7.85 -0.06
N CYS A 38 -4.89 7.49 0.88
CA CYS A 38 -5.78 8.43 1.57
C CYS A 38 -5.08 9.57 2.35
N VAL A 39 -3.79 9.43 2.68
CA VAL A 39 -3.01 10.43 3.45
C VAL A 39 -1.87 11.05 2.61
N ILE A 40 -1.52 10.42 1.48
CA ILE A 40 -0.42 10.82 0.60
C ILE A 40 -1.01 11.50 -0.64
N SER A 41 -1.00 12.83 -0.65
CA SER A 41 -1.62 13.67 -1.70
C SER A 41 -1.05 13.49 -3.11
N GLN A 42 0.08 12.81 -3.25
CA GLN A 42 0.75 12.55 -4.53
C GLN A 42 0.22 11.29 -5.24
N ILE A 43 -0.60 10.46 -4.58
CA ILE A 43 -1.16 9.24 -5.15
C ILE A 43 -2.56 9.58 -5.71
N THR A 44 -2.64 9.74 -7.03
CA THR A 44 -3.86 10.18 -7.75
C THR A 44 -4.63 9.05 -8.40
N PHE A 45 -4.20 7.81 -8.22
CA PHE A 45 -4.79 6.64 -8.85
C PHE A 45 -5.19 5.60 -7.79
N ASP A 46 -6.38 5.03 -7.98
CA ASP A 46 -6.88 3.95 -7.15
C ASP A 46 -6.20 2.64 -7.55
N THR A 47 -5.63 1.96 -6.56
CA THR A 47 -5.03 0.64 -6.74
C THR A 47 -5.86 -0.41 -6.03
N GLN A 48 -5.94 -1.58 -6.63
CA GLN A 48 -6.54 -2.77 -6.04
C GLN A 48 -5.44 -3.72 -5.59
N MET A 49 -5.67 -4.40 -4.48
CA MET A 49 -4.74 -5.36 -3.90
C MET A 49 -5.45 -6.67 -3.63
N THR A 50 -4.86 -7.77 -4.07
CA THR A 50 -5.41 -9.12 -3.89
C THR A 50 -4.31 -10.04 -3.38
N ALA A 51 -4.63 -10.86 -2.38
CA ALA A 51 -3.76 -11.95 -1.93
C ALA A 51 -3.84 -13.11 -2.93
N GLY A 52 -2.69 -13.53 -3.48
CA GLY A 52 -2.63 -14.66 -4.43
C GLY A 52 -2.65 -16.02 -3.74
N MET A 53 -2.41 -16.03 -2.43
CA MET A 53 -2.38 -17.21 -1.56
C MET A 53 -2.65 -16.79 -0.11
N ASP A 54 -2.67 -17.74 0.83
CA ASP A 54 -2.72 -17.45 2.26
C ASP A 54 -1.58 -16.49 2.65
N THR A 55 -1.96 -15.30 3.14
CA THR A 55 -1.05 -14.15 3.34
C THR A 55 -1.33 -13.50 4.68
N ASP A 56 -0.30 -13.38 5.51
CA ASP A 56 -0.36 -12.61 6.74
C ASP A 56 0.20 -11.21 6.52
N VAL A 57 -0.54 -10.21 7.00
CA VAL A 57 -0.19 -8.80 6.81
C VAL A 57 -0.31 -8.02 8.11
N LEU A 58 0.62 -7.10 8.32
CA LEU A 58 0.50 -6.08 9.35
C LEU A 58 -0.08 -4.82 8.71
N ILE A 59 -1.20 -4.34 9.25
CA ILE A 59 -1.84 -3.11 8.79
C ILE A 59 -1.53 -1.99 9.77
N ILE A 60 -0.96 -0.91 9.25
CA ILE A 60 -0.79 0.35 9.97
C ILE A 60 -1.92 1.28 9.53
N PRO A 61 -2.82 1.64 10.46
CA PRO A 61 -3.96 2.50 10.19
C PRO A 61 -3.57 3.88 9.63
N ALA A 62 -4.42 4.43 8.77
CA ALA A 62 -4.18 5.72 8.13
C ALA A 62 -4.02 6.89 9.13
N ASN A 63 -4.75 6.88 10.24
CA ASN A 63 -4.63 7.90 11.27
C ASN A 63 -3.24 7.94 11.93
N VAL A 64 -2.58 6.79 12.08
CA VAL A 64 -1.20 6.72 12.59
C VAL A 64 -0.24 7.37 11.59
N ILE A 65 -0.42 7.11 10.30
CA ILE A 65 0.39 7.72 9.23
C ILE A 65 0.18 9.23 9.17
N ALA A 66 -1.07 9.69 9.31
CA ALA A 66 -1.40 11.12 9.35
C ALA A 66 -0.73 11.82 10.55
N ALA A 67 -0.79 11.22 11.74
CA ALA A 67 -0.15 11.75 12.93
C ALA A 67 1.38 11.79 12.81
N LEU A 68 2.00 10.79 12.17
CA LEU A 68 3.45 10.78 11.92
C LEU A 68 3.87 11.87 10.93
N LYS A 69 3.06 12.12 9.90
CA LYS A 69 3.27 13.21 8.93
C LYS A 69 3.23 14.58 9.60
N GLU A 70 2.29 14.82 10.51
CA GLU A 70 2.15 16.10 11.24
C GLU A 70 3.31 16.38 12.21
N GLN A 71 3.94 15.34 12.74
CA GLN A 71 5.04 15.48 13.71
C GLN A 71 6.43 15.70 13.06
N ASN A 72 6.52 15.85 11.73
CA ASN A 72 7.78 16.02 10.98
C ASN A 72 8.84 14.95 11.30
N LEU A 73 8.45 13.75 11.76
CA LEU A 73 9.38 12.64 11.87
C LEU A 73 9.73 12.17 10.46
N SER A 74 11.02 12.22 10.12
CA SER A 74 11.51 11.65 8.86
C SER A 74 11.35 10.13 8.90
N CYS A 75 10.24 9.65 8.34
CA CYS A 75 10.09 8.25 8.00
C CYS A 75 10.60 8.07 6.57
N PRO A 76 11.80 7.49 6.34
CA PRO A 76 12.33 7.32 4.98
C PRO A 76 11.47 6.40 4.10
N LEU A 77 10.45 5.75 4.68
CA LEU A 77 9.51 4.86 4.00
C LEU A 77 8.24 5.58 3.52
N LEU A 78 8.00 6.83 3.95
CA LEU A 78 6.90 7.65 3.47
C LEU A 78 7.47 8.73 2.54
N PRO A 79 7.02 8.83 1.27
CA PRO A 79 7.30 9.98 0.42
C PRO A 79 6.44 11.15 0.95
N LEU A 80 6.91 11.79 2.03
CA LEU A 80 6.32 13.02 2.58
C LEU A 80 6.90 14.24 1.87
#